data_AF-M7B7P1-F1
#
_entry.id   AF-M7B7P1-F1
#
_cell.length_a   1.000
_cell.length_b   1.000
_cell.length_c   1.000
_cell.angle_alpha   90.00
_cell.angle_beta   90.00
_cell.angle_gamma   90.00
#
_symmetry.space_group_name_H-M   'P 1'
#
loop_
_entity.id
_entity.type
_entity.pdbx_description
1 polymer ?
#
loop_
_entity_poly.entity_id
_entity_poly.type
_entity_poly.pdbx_seq_one_letter_code
_entity_poly.pdbx_strand_id
1 'polypeptide(L)'
;MGWELDEYTYEQHKETAEWLLDHTKHRPSLAIICGSGLGGLADLVKDPVVFNYTDIPNFPQSTVVGHAGKLVFGMLAGVSCVVMKGRFHMYEGYPLWKVSGSLWGRFGPRFPAMSDSYDEQLRGLALAVGRELGYGPSLHEGVYCTVGGPNYETIAECRFLQQLGADAVGMSTVPEVLVARHCGLRVFGFSLITNKAVLEYGTREKANHAEVLEAGRQAALKLERLVSMLVERMKGNGLV
;
A
#
# COMPACT_ATOMS: atom_id res chain seq x y z
N MET A 1 25.63 -12.25 -25.72
CA MET A 1 25.37 -12.25 -24.27
C MET A 1 23.88 -12.02 -24.09
N GLY A 2 23.12 -13.10 -23.90
CA GLY A 2 21.71 -12.98 -23.52
C GLY A 2 21.68 -12.63 -22.05
N TRP A 3 21.11 -11.48 -21.72
CA TRP A 3 20.72 -11.18 -20.35
C TRP A 3 19.43 -11.98 -20.14
N GLU A 4 19.51 -13.13 -19.49
CA GLU A 4 18.31 -13.70 -18.87
C GLU A 4 17.86 -12.68 -17.83
N LEU A 5 16.66 -12.12 -18.04
CA LEU A 5 16.04 -11.27 -17.06
C LEU A 5 15.62 -12.18 -15.91
N ASP A 6 16.24 -12.03 -14.74
CA ASP A 6 15.86 -12.68 -13.48
C ASP A 6 14.48 -12.20 -12.97
N GLU A 7 13.52 -11.91 -13.84
CA GLU A 7 12.19 -11.41 -13.47
C GLU A 7 11.17 -12.55 -13.44
N TYR A 8 10.09 -12.36 -12.66
CA TYR A 8 8.97 -13.28 -12.70
C TYR A 8 8.33 -13.28 -14.09
N THR A 9 8.18 -14.47 -14.66
CA THR A 9 7.42 -14.68 -15.90
C THR A 9 5.92 -14.52 -15.66
N TYR A 10 5.16 -14.29 -16.74
CA TYR A 10 3.69 -14.31 -16.66
C TYR A 10 3.15 -15.62 -16.07
N GLU A 11 3.77 -16.75 -16.41
CA GLU A 11 3.31 -18.06 -15.95
C GLU A 11 3.57 -18.26 -14.45
N GLN A 12 4.63 -17.67 -13.88
CA GLN A 12 4.82 -17.67 -12.42
C GLN A 12 3.75 -16.85 -11.68
N HIS A 13 3.32 -15.71 -12.25
CA HIS A 13 2.22 -14.94 -11.67
C HIS A 13 0.90 -15.74 -11.77
N LYS A 14 0.68 -16.41 -12.90
CA LYS A 14 -0.49 -17.25 -13.14
C LYS A 14 -0.54 -18.45 -12.19
N GLU A 15 0.58 -19.14 -12.01
CA GLU A 15 0.73 -20.26 -11.07
C GLU A 15 0.37 -19.83 -9.64
N THR A 16 0.92 -18.70 -9.18
CA THR A 16 0.58 -18.14 -7.87
C THR A 16 -0.91 -17.83 -7.75
N ALA A 17 -1.52 -17.24 -8.78
CA ALA A 17 -2.94 -16.92 -8.79
C ALA A 17 -3.81 -18.18 -8.80
N GLU A 18 -3.50 -19.18 -9.61
CA GLU A 18 -4.19 -20.47 -9.68
C GLU A 18 -4.12 -21.20 -8.33
N TRP A 19 -2.92 -21.24 -7.72
CA TRP A 19 -2.76 -21.80 -6.39
C TRP A 19 -3.66 -21.11 -5.38
N LEU A 20 -3.72 -19.78 -5.35
CA LEU A 20 -4.62 -19.05 -4.45
C LEU A 20 -6.10 -19.34 -4.75
N LEU A 21 -6.50 -19.38 -6.03
CA LEU A 21 -7.87 -19.64 -6.45
C LEU A 21 -8.38 -21.04 -6.06
N ASP A 22 -7.48 -22.02 -6.00
CA ASP A 22 -7.77 -23.40 -5.59
C ASP A 22 -7.86 -23.54 -4.07
N HIS A 23 -7.19 -22.66 -3.31
CA HIS A 23 -7.12 -22.73 -1.85
C HIS A 23 -8.08 -21.76 -1.13
N THR A 24 -8.85 -20.94 -1.86
CA THR A 24 -9.92 -20.12 -1.28
C THR A 24 -11.14 -20.01 -2.19
N LYS A 25 -12.34 -19.92 -1.58
CA LYS A 25 -13.59 -19.65 -2.31
C LYS A 25 -13.82 -18.16 -2.57
N HIS A 26 -13.06 -17.28 -1.90
CA HIS A 26 -13.18 -15.83 -2.06
C HIS A 26 -12.73 -15.41 -3.47
N ARG A 27 -13.42 -14.41 -4.04
CA ARG A 27 -13.13 -13.83 -5.36
C ARG A 27 -13.14 -12.31 -5.20
N PRO A 28 -12.01 -11.74 -4.75
CA PRO A 28 -11.98 -10.35 -4.29
C PRO A 28 -12.12 -9.37 -5.46
N SER A 29 -12.94 -8.32 -5.26
CA SER A 29 -12.97 -7.13 -6.11
C SER A 29 -12.13 -5.98 -5.53
N LEU A 30 -11.62 -6.13 -4.31
CA LEU A 30 -10.82 -5.14 -3.59
C LEU A 30 -9.51 -5.75 -3.08
N ALA A 31 -8.38 -5.09 -3.35
CA ALA A 31 -7.10 -5.41 -2.74
C ALA A 31 -6.64 -4.26 -1.81
N ILE A 32 -6.11 -4.59 -0.63
CA ILE A 32 -5.62 -3.63 0.35
C ILE A 32 -4.19 -3.99 0.73
N ILE A 33 -3.27 -3.03 0.68
CA ILE A 33 -1.88 -3.21 1.13
C ILE A 33 -1.66 -2.42 2.41
N CYS A 34 -1.49 -3.12 3.53
CA CYS A 34 -1.26 -2.50 4.83
C CYS A 34 0.23 -2.16 5.01
N GLY A 35 0.52 -0.89 5.25
CA GLY A 35 1.84 -0.43 5.70
C GLY A 35 2.11 -0.68 7.18
N SER A 36 3.27 -0.22 7.64
CA SER A 36 3.68 -0.33 9.04
C SER A 36 2.64 0.34 9.96
N GLY A 37 2.20 -0.37 11.00
CA GLY A 37 1.18 0.11 11.94
C GLY A 37 -0.27 0.03 11.43
N LEU A 38 -0.51 -0.41 10.19
CA LEU A 38 -1.86 -0.54 9.60
C LEU A 38 -2.37 -1.99 9.53
N GLY A 39 -1.63 -2.94 10.12
CA GLY A 39 -1.98 -4.36 10.10
C GLY A 39 -3.32 -4.70 10.76
N GLY A 40 -3.82 -3.84 11.66
CA GLY A 40 -5.14 -4.03 12.31
C GLY A 40 -6.31 -4.04 11.33
N LEU A 41 -6.17 -3.42 10.14
CA LEU A 41 -7.20 -3.46 9.09
C LEU A 41 -7.52 -4.89 8.64
N ALA A 42 -6.52 -5.78 8.62
CA ALA A 42 -6.72 -7.19 8.28
C ALA A 42 -7.57 -7.93 9.32
N ASP A 43 -7.61 -7.43 10.56
CA ASP A 43 -8.37 -8.04 11.66
C ASP A 43 -9.87 -7.69 11.61
N LEU A 44 -10.25 -6.72 10.77
CA LEU A 44 -11.65 -6.40 10.45
C LEU A 44 -12.29 -7.34 9.42
N VAL A 45 -11.46 -8.12 8.73
CA VAL A 45 -11.91 -8.99 7.64
C VAL A 45 -12.72 -10.15 8.22
N LYS A 46 -13.97 -10.28 7.78
CA LYS A 46 -14.87 -11.37 8.16
C LYS A 46 -14.65 -12.61 7.30
N ASP A 47 -14.94 -13.77 7.87
CA ASP A 47 -14.76 -15.09 7.25
C ASP A 47 -13.38 -15.28 6.60
N PRO A 48 -12.28 -15.02 7.35
CA PRO A 48 -10.97 -14.92 6.75
C PRO A 48 -10.39 -16.29 6.34
N VAL A 49 -9.76 -16.34 5.16
CA VAL A 49 -8.81 -17.38 4.76
C VAL A 49 -7.43 -16.76 4.72
N VAL A 50 -6.51 -17.27 5.53
CA VAL A 50 -5.19 -16.65 5.77
C VAL A 50 -4.08 -17.56 5.25
N PHE A 51 -3.20 -17.00 4.41
CA PHE A 51 -2.00 -17.66 3.91
C PHE A 51 -0.76 -16.96 4.44
N ASN A 52 0.24 -17.70 4.92
CA ASN A 52 1.56 -17.09 5.14
C ASN A 52 2.23 -16.89 3.78
N TYR A 53 2.98 -15.81 3.60
CA TYR A 53 3.71 -15.57 2.36
C TYR A 53 4.67 -16.70 2.00
N THR A 54 5.20 -17.42 2.99
CA THR A 54 6.07 -18.59 2.81
C THR A 54 5.38 -19.77 2.15
N ASP A 55 4.06 -19.86 2.25
CA ASP A 55 3.27 -21.00 1.75
C ASP A 55 2.79 -20.75 0.31
N ILE A 56 2.88 -19.51 -0.16
CA ILE A 56 2.42 -19.09 -1.48
C ILE A 56 3.55 -19.24 -2.50
N PRO A 57 3.37 -19.99 -3.60
CA PRO A 57 4.40 -20.13 -4.64
C PRO A 57 4.84 -18.78 -5.20
N ASN A 58 6.14 -18.65 -5.47
CA ASN A 58 6.79 -17.45 -6.03
C ASN A 58 6.68 -16.17 -5.16
N PHE A 59 6.03 -16.20 -4.00
CA PHE A 59 5.77 -15.00 -3.21
C PHE A 59 7.02 -14.54 -2.42
N PRO A 60 7.29 -13.23 -2.31
CA PRO A 60 8.39 -12.72 -1.50
C PRO A 60 8.12 -12.89 0.01
N GLN A 61 9.16 -12.79 0.83
CA GLN A 61 9.05 -12.79 2.29
C GLN A 61 9.23 -11.37 2.81
N SER A 62 8.53 -11.00 3.88
CA SER A 62 8.72 -9.71 4.53
C SER A 62 9.64 -9.87 5.72
N THR A 63 10.66 -9.02 5.83
CA THR A 63 11.68 -9.07 6.89
C THR A 63 11.57 -7.90 7.88
N VAL A 64 10.71 -6.93 7.58
CA VAL A 64 10.54 -5.70 8.38
C VAL A 64 9.65 -5.94 9.60
N VAL A 65 10.07 -5.41 10.74
CA VAL A 65 9.28 -5.48 11.98
C VAL A 65 7.91 -4.80 11.77
N GLY A 66 6.85 -5.46 12.24
CA GLY A 66 5.47 -5.00 12.06
C GLY A 66 4.79 -5.49 10.77
N HIS A 67 5.51 -6.20 9.90
CA HIS A 67 4.96 -6.84 8.72
C HIS A 67 4.75 -8.33 9.00
N ALA A 68 3.49 -8.75 9.17
CA ALA A 68 3.18 -10.11 9.61
C ALA A 68 3.45 -11.18 8.55
N GLY A 69 3.58 -10.78 7.28
CA GLY A 69 3.87 -11.70 6.18
C GLY A 69 2.69 -12.59 5.82
N LYS A 70 1.46 -12.03 5.81
CA LYS A 70 0.23 -12.80 5.60
C LYS A 70 -0.66 -12.19 4.54
N LEU A 71 -1.24 -13.04 3.68
CA LEU A 71 -2.27 -12.67 2.72
C LEU A 71 -3.63 -13.12 3.27
N VAL A 72 -4.55 -12.18 3.47
CA VAL A 72 -5.84 -12.42 4.13
C VAL A 72 -6.98 -12.18 3.15
N PHE A 73 -7.69 -13.23 2.76
CA PHE A 73 -8.92 -13.15 1.97
C PHE A 73 -10.12 -13.11 2.89
N GLY A 74 -11.17 -12.39 2.54
CA GLY A 74 -12.43 -12.42 3.27
C GLY A 74 -13.39 -11.32 2.85
N MET A 75 -14.24 -10.88 3.78
CA MET A 75 -15.25 -9.86 3.54
C MET A 75 -14.99 -8.62 4.41
N LEU A 76 -14.83 -7.45 3.80
CA LEU A 76 -14.75 -6.16 4.47
C LEU A 76 -15.95 -5.30 4.07
N ALA A 77 -16.77 -4.87 5.03
CA ALA A 77 -18.03 -4.15 4.78
C ALA A 77 -18.92 -4.82 3.70
N GLY A 78 -18.91 -6.16 3.64
CA GLY A 78 -19.68 -6.94 2.67
C GLY A 78 -19.13 -6.93 1.24
N VAL A 79 -17.89 -6.50 1.03
CA VAL A 79 -17.12 -6.60 -0.21
C VAL A 79 -16.07 -7.70 -0.06
N SER A 80 -15.95 -8.58 -1.06
CA SER A 80 -14.88 -9.59 -1.05
C SER A 80 -13.54 -8.91 -1.30
N CYS A 81 -12.60 -9.09 -0.38
CA CYS A 81 -11.30 -8.42 -0.41
C CYS A 81 -10.14 -9.38 -0.16
N VAL A 82 -8.96 -8.97 -0.62
CA VAL A 82 -7.67 -9.56 -0.25
C VAL A 82 -6.79 -8.48 0.38
N VAL A 83 -6.16 -8.80 1.51
CA VAL A 83 -5.35 -7.86 2.29
C VAL A 83 -3.94 -8.40 2.46
N MET A 84 -2.94 -7.61 2.05
CA MET A 84 -1.54 -7.85 2.37
C MET A 84 -1.25 -7.29 3.77
N LYS A 85 -1.16 -8.17 4.78
CA LYS A 85 -0.78 -7.81 6.16
C LYS A 85 0.74 -7.74 6.26
N GLY A 86 1.26 -6.62 5.78
CA GLY A 86 2.68 -6.38 5.56
C GLY A 86 3.02 -6.38 4.07
N ARG A 87 3.89 -5.48 3.65
CA ARG A 87 4.43 -5.35 2.29
C ARG A 87 5.93 -5.63 2.21
N PHE A 88 6.48 -5.49 1.01
CA PHE A 88 7.90 -5.59 0.71
C PHE A 88 8.46 -4.21 0.36
N HIS A 89 9.75 -4.02 0.57
CA HIS A 89 10.44 -2.78 0.25
C HIS A 89 11.73 -3.04 -0.52
N MET A 90 12.14 -2.06 -1.31
CA MET A 90 13.41 -2.12 -2.04
C MET A 90 14.62 -2.21 -1.10
N TYR A 91 14.58 -1.51 0.04
CA TYR A 91 15.66 -1.53 1.01
C TYR A 91 15.87 -2.90 1.70
N GLU A 92 14.94 -3.86 1.52
CA GLU A 92 15.12 -5.26 1.95
C GLU A 92 16.03 -6.04 0.98
N GLY A 93 16.55 -5.39 -0.07
CA GLY A 93 17.35 -6.01 -1.13
C GLY A 93 16.52 -6.59 -2.27
N TYR A 94 15.20 -6.36 -2.26
CA TYR A 94 14.33 -6.83 -3.31
C TYR A 94 14.34 -5.91 -4.54
N PRO A 95 14.47 -6.46 -5.76
CA PRO A 95 14.26 -5.69 -6.97
C PRO A 95 12.78 -5.30 -7.10
N LEU A 96 12.50 -4.21 -7.83
CA LEU A 96 11.16 -3.64 -7.97
C LEU A 96 10.11 -4.64 -8.48
N TRP A 97 10.49 -5.50 -9.43
CA TRP A 97 9.60 -6.54 -9.97
C TRP A 97 9.19 -7.57 -8.90
N LYS A 98 10.00 -7.75 -7.86
CA LYS A 98 9.67 -8.60 -6.71
C LYS A 98 8.85 -7.87 -5.66
N VAL A 99 9.09 -6.57 -5.47
CA VAL A 99 8.31 -5.72 -4.55
C VAL A 99 6.87 -5.54 -5.03
N SER A 100 6.67 -5.31 -6.33
CA SER A 100 5.39 -4.83 -6.88
C SER A 100 4.80 -5.70 -7.98
N GLY A 101 5.56 -6.65 -8.54
CA GLY A 101 5.19 -7.39 -9.74
C GLY A 101 5.85 -6.82 -11.00
N SER A 102 5.74 -7.56 -12.11
CA SER A 102 6.42 -7.23 -13.35
C SER A 102 5.53 -6.45 -14.35
N LEU A 103 6.15 -5.55 -15.13
CA LEU A 103 5.48 -4.73 -16.14
C LEU A 103 5.49 -5.39 -17.53
N TRP A 104 4.98 -6.61 -17.64
CA TRP A 104 4.92 -7.36 -18.92
C TRP A 104 3.77 -6.89 -19.82
N GLY A 105 3.99 -6.93 -21.14
CA GLY A 105 2.99 -6.52 -22.13
C GLY A 105 1.68 -7.32 -22.12
N ARG A 106 1.65 -8.51 -21.49
CA ARG A 106 0.40 -9.25 -21.25
C ARG A 106 -0.49 -8.63 -20.17
N PHE A 107 0.08 -7.84 -19.27
CA PHE A 107 -0.64 -7.16 -18.20
C PHE A 107 -1.13 -5.77 -18.62
N GLY A 108 -0.40 -5.08 -19.49
CA GLY A 108 -0.69 -3.68 -19.82
C GLY A 108 0.13 -3.14 -20.99
N PRO A 109 -0.12 -1.87 -21.38
CA PRO A 109 0.59 -1.23 -22.47
C PRO A 109 2.05 -0.93 -22.10
N ARG A 110 2.93 -0.91 -23.10
CA ARG A 110 4.36 -0.60 -22.89
C ARG A 110 4.61 0.75 -22.23
N PHE A 111 3.75 1.74 -22.49
CA PHE A 111 3.85 3.11 -21.98
C PHE A 111 2.52 3.51 -21.32
N PRO A 112 2.27 3.10 -20.07
CA PRO A 112 1.05 3.48 -19.36
C PRO A 112 1.08 4.96 -18.97
N ALA A 113 -0.06 5.65 -19.13
CA ALA A 113 -0.24 6.98 -18.57
C ALA A 113 -0.39 6.90 -17.05
N MET A 114 0.24 7.82 -16.32
CA MET A 114 0.24 7.85 -14.86
C MET A 114 -0.43 9.12 -14.28
N SER A 115 -0.90 10.03 -15.14
CA SER A 115 -1.53 11.30 -14.73
C SER A 115 -2.83 11.11 -13.95
N ASP A 116 -3.48 9.95 -14.08
CA ASP A 116 -4.72 9.58 -13.40
C ASP A 116 -4.50 8.43 -12.39
N SER A 117 -3.26 8.25 -11.92
CA SER A 117 -2.90 7.09 -11.08
C SER A 117 -3.71 6.99 -9.79
N TYR A 118 -4.11 8.12 -9.21
CA TYR A 118 -4.92 8.13 -8.00
C TYR A 118 -6.33 8.60 -8.34
N ASP A 119 -7.27 7.67 -8.26
CA ASP A 119 -8.63 7.82 -8.76
C ASP A 119 -9.35 8.98 -8.06
N GLU A 120 -9.76 9.99 -8.85
CA GLU A 120 -10.40 11.20 -8.33
C GLU A 120 -11.71 10.91 -7.60
N GLN A 121 -12.50 9.96 -8.08
CA GLN A 121 -13.77 9.60 -7.45
C GLN A 121 -13.55 8.93 -6.10
N LEU A 122 -12.56 8.04 -5.98
CA LEU A 122 -12.21 7.39 -4.72
C LEU A 122 -11.63 8.41 -3.71
N ARG A 123 -10.79 9.35 -4.17
CA ARG A 123 -10.28 10.45 -3.33
C ARG A 123 -11.42 11.32 -2.80
N GLY A 124 -12.32 11.77 -3.69
CA GLY A 124 -13.48 12.57 -3.30
C GLY A 124 -14.38 11.85 -2.30
N LEU A 125 -14.58 10.55 -2.47
CA LEU A 125 -15.35 9.71 -1.56
C LEU A 125 -14.69 9.59 -0.19
N ALA A 126 -13.38 9.34 -0.14
CA ALA A 126 -12.62 9.24 1.10
C ALA A 126 -12.66 10.56 1.90
N LEU A 127 -12.55 11.70 1.22
CA LEU A 127 -12.69 13.01 1.85
C LEU A 127 -14.11 13.25 2.40
N ALA A 128 -15.15 12.82 1.67
CA ALA A 128 -16.53 12.94 2.12
C ALA A 128 -16.80 12.08 3.37
N VAL A 129 -16.37 10.81 3.34
CA VAL A 129 -16.45 9.88 4.47
C VAL A 129 -15.69 10.43 5.68
N GLY A 130 -14.48 10.93 5.46
CA GLY A 130 -13.67 11.48 6.53
C GLY A 130 -14.27 12.74 7.15
N ARG A 131 -14.95 13.61 6.38
CA ARG A 131 -15.73 14.73 6.92
C ARG A 131 -16.93 14.26 7.74
N GLU A 132 -17.67 13.25 7.26
CA GLU A 132 -18.81 12.64 7.96
C GLU A 132 -18.38 12.06 9.33
N LEU A 133 -17.21 11.43 9.38
CA LEU A 133 -16.61 10.90 10.62
C LEU A 133 -16.01 11.98 11.54
N GLY A 134 -16.05 13.25 11.16
CA GLY A 134 -15.47 14.36 11.92
C GLY A 134 -13.94 14.45 11.84
N TYR A 135 -13.30 13.79 10.87
CA TYR A 135 -11.85 13.79 10.68
C TYR A 135 -11.36 14.91 9.75
N GLY A 136 -12.27 15.74 9.23
CA GLY A 136 -11.95 16.85 8.30
C GLY A 136 -10.69 17.66 8.64
N PRO A 137 -10.50 18.13 9.89
CA PRO A 137 -9.31 18.90 10.28
C PRO A 137 -7.97 18.14 10.21
N SER A 138 -8.02 16.81 10.13
CA SER A 138 -6.84 15.93 10.04
C SER A 138 -6.67 15.30 8.65
N LEU A 139 -7.53 15.64 7.69
CA LEU A 139 -7.45 15.14 6.32
C LEU A 139 -6.81 16.18 5.43
N HIS A 140 -5.80 15.72 4.69
CA HIS A 140 -5.05 16.51 3.73
C HIS A 140 -4.94 15.73 2.42
N GLU A 141 -4.88 16.45 1.31
CA GLU A 141 -4.45 15.91 0.03
C GLU A 141 -3.12 16.57 -0.34
N GLY A 142 -2.22 15.80 -0.96
CA GLY A 142 -0.89 16.28 -1.29
C GLY A 142 -0.09 15.27 -2.11
N VAL A 143 1.17 15.61 -2.36
CA VAL A 143 2.12 14.83 -3.15
C VAL A 143 2.94 13.93 -2.24
N TYR A 144 2.91 12.63 -2.49
CA TYR A 144 3.76 11.64 -1.82
C TYR A 144 5.00 11.34 -2.68
N CYS A 145 6.18 11.38 -2.06
CA CYS A 145 7.45 11.04 -2.70
C CYS A 145 8.02 9.73 -2.12
N THR A 146 8.36 8.78 -3.00
CA THR A 146 9.07 7.56 -2.60
C THR A 146 10.57 7.77 -2.70
N VAL A 147 11.29 7.49 -1.61
CA VAL A 147 12.76 7.40 -1.55
C VAL A 147 13.19 5.95 -1.28
N GLY A 148 14.48 5.65 -1.53
CA GLY A 148 14.98 4.28 -1.42
C GLY A 148 15.05 3.73 0.01
N GLY A 149 15.41 4.56 1.00
CA GLY A 149 15.72 4.10 2.36
C GLY A 149 16.99 3.23 2.44
N PRO A 150 17.24 2.54 3.56
CA PRO A 150 16.40 2.45 4.77
C PRO A 150 16.62 3.60 5.77
N ASN A 151 17.64 4.46 5.57
CA ASN A 151 17.81 5.63 6.41
C ASN A 151 16.65 6.61 6.19
N TYR A 152 16.22 7.27 7.26
CA TYR A 152 15.37 8.47 7.13
C TYR A 152 16.15 9.58 6.44
N GLU A 153 15.40 10.57 5.95
CA GLU A 153 15.91 11.69 5.19
C GLU A 153 16.76 12.61 6.07
N THR A 154 17.84 13.12 5.51
CA THR A 154 18.60 14.24 6.09
C THR A 154 17.81 15.54 5.98
N ILE A 155 18.17 16.55 6.78
CA ILE A 155 17.53 17.89 6.72
C ILE A 155 17.62 18.49 5.30
N ALA A 156 18.73 18.28 4.61
CA ALA A 156 18.91 18.76 3.24
C ALA A 156 17.97 18.07 2.26
N GLU A 157 17.80 16.75 2.37
CA GLU A 157 16.85 15.97 1.57
C GLU A 157 15.40 16.37 1.88
N CYS A 158 15.02 16.53 3.15
CA CYS A 158 13.69 17.01 3.52
C CYS A 158 13.37 18.38 2.90
N ARG A 159 14.30 19.33 2.98
CA ARG A 159 14.15 20.66 2.38
C ARG A 159 14.09 20.58 0.85
N PHE A 160 14.90 19.74 0.24
CA PHE A 160 14.89 19.50 -1.21
C PHE A 160 13.53 18.97 -1.66
N LEU A 161 13.01 17.93 -1.02
CA LEU A 161 11.70 17.35 -1.34
C LEU A 161 10.56 18.35 -1.14
N GLN A 162 10.59 19.13 -0.05
CA GLN A 162 9.62 20.19 0.19
C GLN A 162 9.65 21.27 -0.90
N GLN A 163 10.84 21.69 -1.36
CA GLN A 163 10.98 22.66 -2.45
C GLN A 163 10.45 22.11 -3.79
N LEU A 164 10.49 20.79 -4.00
CA LEU A 164 9.89 20.13 -5.16
C LEU A 164 8.37 19.91 -5.01
N GLY A 165 7.77 20.32 -3.89
CA GLY A 165 6.33 20.24 -3.65
C GLY A 165 5.86 18.91 -3.06
N ALA A 166 6.74 18.11 -2.45
CA ALA A 166 6.33 16.92 -1.70
C ALA A 166 5.70 17.32 -0.35
N ASP A 167 4.54 16.76 -0.04
CA ASP A 167 3.83 16.91 1.23
C ASP A 167 4.10 15.76 2.21
N ALA A 168 4.41 14.57 1.66
CA ALA A 168 4.78 13.39 2.42
C ALA A 168 5.93 12.64 1.72
N VAL A 169 6.77 11.99 2.52
CA VAL A 169 7.86 11.13 2.04
C VAL A 169 7.77 9.75 2.69
N GLY A 170 8.11 8.71 1.95
CA GLY A 170 8.19 7.36 2.47
C GLY A 170 8.95 6.43 1.54
N MET A 171 8.97 5.14 1.87
CA MET A 171 9.88 4.16 1.23
C MET A 171 9.12 3.03 0.51
N SER A 172 7.85 3.25 0.17
CA SER A 172 6.97 2.24 -0.43
C SER A 172 5.90 2.87 -1.34
N THR A 173 4.87 2.10 -1.68
CA THR A 173 3.63 2.53 -2.34
C THR A 173 3.78 2.81 -3.84
N VAL A 174 4.62 3.75 -4.27
CA VAL A 174 4.69 4.14 -5.71
C VAL A 174 4.93 2.94 -6.64
N PRO A 175 5.86 1.99 -6.38
CA PRO A 175 6.01 0.81 -7.22
C PRO A 175 4.71 -0.01 -7.39
N GLU A 176 3.98 -0.22 -6.29
CA GLU A 176 2.71 -0.96 -6.26
C GLU A 176 1.66 -0.23 -7.11
N VAL A 177 1.59 1.11 -7.00
CA VAL A 177 0.70 1.96 -7.79
C VAL A 177 1.00 1.85 -9.29
N LEU A 178 2.29 1.90 -9.68
CA LEU A 178 2.68 1.80 -11.09
C LEU A 178 2.24 0.47 -11.70
N VAL A 179 2.46 -0.65 -11.00
CA VAL A 179 2.03 -1.97 -11.48
C VAL A 179 0.51 -2.08 -11.52
N ALA A 180 -0.19 -1.61 -10.48
CA ALA A 180 -1.65 -1.63 -10.43
C ALA A 180 -2.27 -0.84 -11.62
N ARG A 181 -1.76 0.37 -11.89
CA ARG A 181 -2.22 1.20 -13.02
C ARG A 181 -1.87 0.60 -14.36
N HIS A 182 -0.68 0.04 -14.50
CA HIS A 182 -0.29 -0.68 -15.71
C HIS A 182 -1.25 -1.84 -16.03
N CYS A 183 -1.73 -2.56 -15.02
CA CYS A 183 -2.72 -3.64 -15.15
C CYS A 183 -4.18 -3.15 -15.22
N GLY A 184 -4.44 -1.85 -15.28
CA GLY A 184 -5.77 -1.26 -15.39
C GLY A 184 -6.57 -1.18 -14.08
N LEU A 185 -5.96 -1.46 -12.92
CA LEU A 185 -6.63 -1.34 -11.63
C LEU A 185 -6.81 0.13 -11.24
N ARG A 186 -7.96 0.45 -10.64
CA ARG A 186 -8.17 1.75 -9.97
C ARG A 186 -7.41 1.75 -8.64
N VAL A 187 -6.83 2.88 -8.27
CA VAL A 187 -6.00 2.97 -7.07
C VAL A 187 -6.47 4.13 -6.21
N PHE A 188 -6.59 3.85 -4.91
CA PHE A 188 -6.70 4.85 -3.85
C PHE A 188 -5.52 4.67 -2.90
N GLY A 189 -4.86 5.77 -2.54
CA GLY A 189 -3.72 5.77 -1.64
C GLY A 189 -3.90 6.84 -0.56
N PHE A 190 -3.48 6.52 0.66
CA PHE A 190 -3.38 7.48 1.75
C PHE A 190 -2.17 7.17 2.61
N SER A 191 -1.63 8.20 3.27
CA SER A 191 -0.51 8.07 4.21
C SER A 191 -0.96 8.48 5.60
N LEU A 192 -0.65 7.66 6.60
CA LEU A 192 -0.68 8.11 7.98
C LEU A 192 0.61 8.89 8.24
N ILE A 193 0.50 10.18 8.56
CA ILE A 193 1.67 10.99 8.94
C ILE A 193 2.06 10.59 10.36
N THR A 194 3.13 9.80 10.47
CA THR A 194 3.57 9.23 11.75
C THR A 194 4.57 10.10 12.50
N ASN A 195 5.22 11.03 11.81
CA ASN A 195 6.17 12.00 12.36
C ASN A 195 6.24 13.20 11.41
N LYS A 196 6.78 14.32 11.88
CA LYS A 196 7.12 15.46 11.02
C LYS A 196 8.57 15.37 10.58
N ALA A 197 8.83 15.69 9.32
CA ALA A 197 10.19 15.76 8.80
C ALA A 197 10.99 16.86 9.52
N VAL A 198 12.24 16.58 9.84
CA VAL A 198 13.12 17.54 10.52
C VAL A 198 13.67 18.52 9.48
N LEU A 199 13.35 19.82 9.64
CA LEU A 199 13.72 20.86 8.69
C LEU A 199 14.73 21.87 9.22
N GLU A 200 15.09 21.82 10.50
CA GLU A 200 15.96 22.81 11.13
C GLU A 200 17.18 22.16 11.77
N TYR A 201 18.35 22.72 11.51
CA TYR A 201 19.57 22.34 12.21
C TYR A 201 19.52 22.88 13.64
N GLY A 202 19.81 22.04 14.64
CA GLY A 202 19.82 22.43 16.07
C GLY A 202 18.69 21.83 16.91
N THR A 203 17.67 21.25 16.26
CA THR A 203 16.69 20.40 16.97
C THR A 203 17.32 19.09 17.45
N ARG A 204 16.77 18.54 18.53
CA ARG A 204 17.13 17.21 19.06
C ARG A 204 16.20 16.11 18.54
N GLU A 205 15.15 16.46 17.83
CA GLU A 205 14.19 15.51 17.27
C GLU A 205 14.87 14.63 16.20
N LYS A 206 14.56 13.34 16.24
CA LYS A 206 15.06 12.35 15.29
C LYS A 206 13.94 11.36 14.99
N ALA A 207 13.66 11.18 13.70
CA ALA A 207 12.78 10.12 13.25
C ALA A 207 13.31 8.76 13.74
N ASN A 208 12.41 7.91 14.23
CA ASN A 208 12.73 6.57 14.69
C ASN A 208 11.55 5.64 14.46
N HIS A 209 11.85 4.35 14.27
CA HIS A 209 10.83 3.37 13.91
C HIS A 209 9.79 3.12 15.02
N ALA A 210 10.17 3.28 16.29
CA ALA A 210 9.26 3.06 17.41
C ALA A 210 8.12 4.09 17.44
N GLU A 211 8.42 5.36 17.18
CA GLU A 211 7.43 6.43 17.03
C GLU A 211 6.45 6.14 15.87
N VAL A 212 6.97 5.61 14.76
CA VAL A 212 6.14 5.23 13.60
C VAL A 212 5.10 4.18 13.97
N LEU A 213 5.54 3.11 14.66
CA LEU A 213 4.63 2.06 15.11
C LEU A 213 3.63 2.60 16.14
N GLU A 214 4.05 3.50 17.02
CA GLU A 214 3.16 4.12 18.02
C GLU A 214 2.07 4.97 17.38
N ALA A 215 2.43 5.86 16.45
CA ALA A 215 1.47 6.67 15.70
C ALA A 215 0.45 5.78 14.96
N GLY A 216 0.92 4.67 14.37
CA GLY A 216 0.07 3.63 13.80
C GLY A 216 -0.96 3.07 14.79
N ARG A 217 -0.51 2.66 15.98
CA ARG A 217 -1.40 2.13 17.03
C ARG A 217 -2.43 3.16 17.48
N GLN A 218 -2.04 4.42 17.65
CA GLN A 218 -2.95 5.49 18.07
C GLN A 218 -3.99 5.84 17.01
N ALA A 219 -3.64 5.70 15.73
CA ALA A 219 -4.54 5.98 14.61
C ALA A 219 -5.41 4.77 14.20
N ALA A 220 -5.10 3.56 14.67
CA ALA A 220 -5.70 2.31 14.20
C ALA A 220 -7.23 2.37 14.15
N LEU A 221 -7.90 2.69 15.28
CA LEU A 221 -9.35 2.73 15.34
C LEU A 221 -9.99 3.77 14.40
N LYS A 222 -9.33 4.93 14.21
CA LYS A 222 -9.81 5.96 13.27
C LYS A 222 -9.70 5.47 11.83
N LEU A 223 -8.58 4.84 11.49
CA LEU A 223 -8.34 4.30 10.15
C LEU A 223 -9.24 3.11 9.84
N GLU A 224 -9.46 2.22 10.80
CA GLU A 224 -10.41 1.11 10.71
C GLU A 224 -11.82 1.59 10.37
N ARG A 225 -12.30 2.63 11.06
CA ARG A 225 -13.61 3.25 10.78
C ARG A 225 -13.64 3.92 9.41
N LEU A 226 -12.60 4.69 9.07
CA LEU A 226 -12.49 5.38 7.78
C LEU A 226 -12.54 4.38 6.62
N VAL A 227 -11.71 3.33 6.67
CA VAL A 227 -11.61 2.33 5.61
C VAL A 227 -12.89 1.50 5.53
N SER A 228 -13.47 1.08 6.65
CA SER A 228 -14.72 0.31 6.64
C SER A 228 -15.86 1.09 6.00
N MET A 229 -16.04 2.36 6.40
CA MET A 229 -17.09 3.22 5.84
C MET A 229 -16.79 3.57 4.37
N LEU A 230 -15.53 3.78 4.01
CA LEU A 230 -15.14 4.00 2.61
C LEU A 230 -15.52 2.80 1.75
N VAL A 231 -15.20 1.57 2.17
CA VAL A 231 -15.54 0.35 1.42
C VAL A 231 -17.06 0.16 1.32
N GLU A 232 -17.81 0.45 2.39
CA GLU A 232 -19.27 0.44 2.37
C GLU A 232 -19.84 1.43 1.32
N ARG A 233 -19.32 2.66 1.28
CA ARG A 233 -19.73 3.66 0.29
C ARG A 233 -19.31 3.30 -1.13
N MET A 234 -18.13 2.70 -1.31
CA MET A 234 -17.66 2.20 -2.60
C MET A 234 -18.64 1.16 -3.16
N LYS A 235 -19.06 0.20 -2.33
CA LYS A 235 -20.07 -0.80 -2.69
C LYS A 235 -21.42 -0.14 -3.02
N GLY A 236 -21.90 0.78 -2.19
CA GLY A 236 -23.16 1.49 -2.41
C GLY A 236 -23.20 2.30 -3.70
N ASN A 237 -22.04 2.77 -4.16
CA ASN A 237 -21.88 3.53 -5.40
C ASN A 237 -21.51 2.66 -6.62
N GLY A 238 -21.46 1.32 -6.48
CA GLY A 238 -21.10 0.39 -7.56
C GLY A 238 -19.63 0.48 -8.01
N LEU A 239 -18.72 0.89 -7.12
CA LEU A 239 -17.29 1.01 -7.41
C LEU A 239 -16.50 -0.28 -7.14
N VAL A 240 -17.07 -1.20 -6.36
CA VAL A 240 -16.55 -2.54 -6.00
C VAL A 240 -17.66 -3.55 -5.76
#